data_AF-A0A350UEH6-F1
#
_entry.id   AF-A0A350UEH6-F1
#
_cell.length_a   1.000
_cell.length_b   1.000
_cell.length_c   1.000
_cell.angle_alpha   90.00
_cell.angle_beta   90.00
_cell.angle_gamma   90.00
#
_symmetry.space_group_name_H-M   'P 1'
#
loop_
_entity.id
_entity.type
_entity.pdbx_description
1 polymer ?
#
loop_
_entity_poly.entity_id
_entity_poly.type
_entity_poly.pdbx_seq_one_letter_code
_entity_poly.pdbx_strand_id
1 'polypeptide(L)'
;MRRLLLLWTAFAVPALLSAITPCAPTPAYSPCEITVPMTAAERAQHPNPYKSVDLWAEMRSPSFKTFRVPAFFDGEQMRFRFSPTEAGEWTFRLTSNLASVNGQISKFSATASESVGFIRPVNLHFWIHHEQRKPHLWMGDTCYRCAWVEQALFETIIRKRAEQKFTHVRYLTLPWAGGPQTAFTSPDEPSQAWFRELDSRVAFVHQQGLFSDLILGGDENHLAKLFPEREQRERYLRFMVARYSAYNVTWQLVQEYEEYANAREFTRELGLKLKELDYNQHPRTTHTLNTNSALIDDGWLDYLLYQSSDD
;
A
#
# COMPACT_ATOMS: atom_id res chain seq x y z
N MET A 1 -17.70 -34.33 64.45
CA MET A 1 -17.36 -34.37 63.01
C MET A 1 -17.64 -33.00 62.39
N ARG A 2 -16.64 -32.12 62.27
CA ARG A 2 -16.74 -30.82 61.58
C ARG A 2 -16.11 -30.99 60.20
N ARG A 3 -16.90 -30.90 59.13
CA ARG A 3 -16.39 -30.89 57.74
C ARG A 3 -16.02 -29.46 57.38
N LEU A 4 -14.73 -29.23 57.12
CA LEU A 4 -14.18 -28.02 56.53
C LEU A 4 -14.51 -28.01 55.04
N LEU A 5 -15.26 -27.02 54.57
CA LEU A 5 -15.44 -26.73 53.15
C LEU A 5 -14.29 -25.80 52.71
N LEU A 6 -13.35 -26.32 51.93
CA LEU A 6 -12.38 -25.50 51.21
C LEU A 6 -13.07 -24.84 50.01
N LEU A 7 -13.30 -23.53 50.10
CA LEU A 7 -13.62 -22.71 48.93
C LEU A 7 -12.34 -22.54 48.10
N TRP A 8 -12.33 -23.13 46.91
CA TRP A 8 -11.35 -22.83 45.87
C TRP A 8 -11.75 -21.52 45.20
N THR A 9 -11.08 -20.43 45.56
CA THR A 9 -11.16 -19.17 44.79
C THR A 9 -10.33 -19.32 43.53
N ALA A 10 -11.00 -19.60 42.41
CA ALA A 10 -10.39 -19.53 41.09
C ALA A 10 -10.01 -18.07 40.80
N PHE A 11 -8.70 -17.75 40.87
CA PHE A 11 -8.17 -16.52 40.31
C PHE A 11 -8.30 -16.59 38.79
N ALA A 12 -9.31 -15.94 38.23
CA ALA A 12 -9.35 -15.64 36.81
C ALA A 12 -8.22 -14.64 36.52
N VAL A 13 -7.15 -15.11 35.88
CA VAL A 13 -6.15 -14.23 35.27
C VAL A 13 -6.88 -13.45 34.19
N PRO A 14 -6.95 -12.11 34.26
CA PRO A 14 -7.54 -11.34 33.18
C PRO A 14 -6.70 -11.59 31.93
N ALA A 15 -7.31 -12.18 30.91
CA ALA A 15 -6.71 -12.22 29.59
C ALA A 15 -6.43 -10.76 29.22
N LEU A 16 -5.14 -10.40 29.11
CA LEU A 16 -4.73 -9.12 28.55
C LEU A 16 -5.36 -9.03 27.17
N LEU A 17 -6.41 -8.23 27.04
CA LEU A 17 -6.93 -7.81 25.75
C LEU A 17 -5.77 -7.13 25.04
N SER A 18 -5.24 -7.76 24.00
CA SER A 18 -4.25 -7.14 23.13
C SER A 18 -4.88 -5.85 22.61
N ALA A 19 -4.33 -4.70 23.02
CA ALA A 19 -4.84 -3.40 22.64
C ALA A 19 -4.33 -3.00 21.24
N ILE A 20 -5.10 -2.19 20.53
CA ILE A 20 -4.61 -1.48 19.34
C ILE A 20 -3.34 -0.74 19.73
N THR A 21 -2.26 -0.94 18.98
CA THR A 21 -0.96 -0.35 19.27
C THR A 21 -0.60 0.62 18.15
N PRO A 22 -0.80 1.93 18.34
CA PRO A 22 -0.38 2.94 17.37
C PRO A 22 1.15 3.06 17.30
N CYS A 23 1.65 3.69 16.23
CA CYS A 23 3.06 4.02 16.11
C CYS A 23 3.50 5.00 17.21
N ALA A 24 4.81 5.03 17.50
CA ALA A 24 5.40 6.15 18.22
C ALA A 24 5.21 7.46 17.41
N PRO A 25 5.26 8.64 18.06
CA PRO A 25 5.14 9.91 17.35
C PRO A 25 6.08 9.97 16.14
N THR A 26 5.51 10.12 14.95
CA THR A 26 6.23 10.07 13.67
C THR A 26 6.14 11.41 12.96
N PRO A 27 7.17 11.86 12.20
CA PRO A 27 7.07 13.09 11.43
C PRO A 27 5.94 13.03 10.39
N ALA A 28 5.29 14.16 10.13
CA ALA A 28 4.38 14.28 8.99
C ALA A 28 5.05 13.81 7.69
N TYR A 29 4.27 13.16 6.82
CA TYR A 29 4.69 12.46 5.61
C TYR A 29 5.60 11.24 5.81
N SER A 30 5.74 10.75 7.04
CA SER A 30 6.42 9.49 7.34
C SER A 30 5.40 8.39 7.67
N PRO A 31 5.65 7.14 7.27
CA PRO A 31 4.77 6.03 7.61
C PRO A 31 4.60 5.85 9.13
N CYS A 32 3.35 5.72 9.57
CA CYS A 32 2.91 5.29 10.89
C CYS A 32 2.28 3.89 10.77
N GLU A 33 2.86 2.90 11.44
CA GLU A 33 2.25 1.57 11.54
C GLU A 33 1.38 1.45 12.79
N ILE A 34 0.12 1.07 12.60
CA ILE A 34 -0.83 0.80 13.68
C ILE A 34 -1.15 -0.68 13.64
N THR A 35 -0.82 -1.36 14.74
CA THR A 35 -1.07 -2.79 14.91
C THR A 35 -2.46 -3.00 15.51
N VAL A 36 -3.24 -3.86 14.86
CA VAL A 36 -4.57 -4.29 15.32
C VAL A 36 -4.52 -5.80 15.58
N PRO A 37 -4.45 -6.22 16.85
CA PRO A 37 -4.35 -7.62 17.19
C PRO A 37 -5.67 -8.34 16.88
N MET A 38 -5.56 -9.63 16.54
CA MET A 38 -6.70 -10.52 16.45
C MET A 38 -6.74 -11.42 17.69
N THR A 39 -7.94 -11.68 18.22
CA THR A 39 -8.10 -12.69 19.27
C THR A 39 -7.92 -14.10 18.70
N ALA A 40 -7.70 -15.10 19.58
CA ALA A 40 -7.64 -16.49 19.13
C ALA A 40 -8.95 -16.96 18.48
N ALA A 41 -10.10 -16.49 18.99
CA ALA A 41 -11.41 -16.80 18.43
C ALA A 41 -11.59 -16.20 17.03
N GLU A 42 -11.20 -14.94 16.83
CA GLU A 42 -11.26 -14.29 15.52
C GLU A 42 -10.32 -14.94 14.51
N ARG A 43 -9.10 -15.34 14.92
CA ARG A 43 -8.20 -16.12 14.04
C ARG A 43 -8.81 -17.44 13.61
N ALA A 44 -9.56 -18.12 14.49
CA ALA A 44 -10.27 -19.35 14.13
C ALA A 44 -11.45 -19.09 13.18
N GLN A 45 -12.16 -17.97 13.33
CA GLN A 45 -13.26 -17.56 12.43
C GLN A 45 -12.76 -17.04 11.06
N HIS A 46 -11.55 -16.50 11.04
CA HIS A 46 -10.89 -15.94 9.87
C HIS A 46 -9.59 -16.68 9.55
N PRO A 47 -9.64 -17.96 9.13
CA PRO A 47 -8.43 -18.76 8.87
C PRO A 47 -7.57 -18.19 7.72
N ASN A 48 -8.16 -17.38 6.84
CA ASN A 48 -7.46 -16.56 5.87
C ASN A 48 -7.84 -15.09 6.09
N PRO A 49 -7.11 -14.33 6.92
CA PRO A 49 -7.45 -12.94 7.21
C PRO A 49 -7.32 -12.01 5.99
N TYR A 50 -6.38 -12.28 5.09
CA TYR A 50 -6.24 -11.53 3.83
C TYR A 50 -7.55 -11.53 3.02
N LYS A 51 -8.20 -12.70 2.93
CA LYS A 51 -9.48 -12.86 2.23
C LYS A 51 -10.67 -12.40 3.04
N SER A 52 -10.73 -12.77 4.31
CA SER A 52 -11.97 -12.76 5.10
C SER A 52 -12.13 -11.57 6.05
N VAL A 53 -11.06 -10.86 6.41
CA VAL A 53 -11.16 -9.67 7.25
C VAL A 53 -11.43 -8.44 6.39
N ASP A 54 -12.44 -7.68 6.77
CA ASP A 54 -12.72 -6.35 6.24
C ASP A 54 -12.56 -5.34 7.37
N LEU A 55 -11.48 -4.57 7.33
CA LEU A 55 -11.08 -3.66 8.40
C LEU A 55 -10.59 -2.34 7.78
N TRP A 56 -11.22 -1.25 8.21
CA TRP A 56 -10.97 0.11 7.76
C TRP A 56 -10.80 1.06 8.94
N ALA A 57 -9.98 2.09 8.74
CA ALA A 57 -9.84 3.21 9.66
C ALA A 57 -10.27 4.52 8.98
N GLU A 58 -11.08 5.31 9.66
CA GLU A 58 -11.34 6.70 9.31
C GLU A 58 -10.38 7.57 10.11
N MET A 59 -9.26 7.96 9.50
CA MET A 59 -8.21 8.80 10.12
C MET A 59 -8.60 10.26 10.00
N ARG A 60 -8.82 10.93 11.13
CA ARG A 60 -9.17 12.36 11.20
C ARG A 60 -7.96 13.18 11.63
N SER A 61 -7.62 14.17 10.80
CA SER A 61 -6.52 15.09 11.01
C SER A 61 -6.83 16.16 12.06
N PRO A 62 -5.79 16.81 12.65
CA PRO A 62 -5.94 18.00 13.47
C PRO A 62 -6.79 19.10 12.82
N SER A 63 -6.66 19.30 11.51
CA SER A 63 -7.44 20.24 10.70
C SER A 63 -8.79 19.67 10.24
N PHE A 64 -9.25 18.56 10.81
CA PHE A 64 -10.53 17.90 10.52
C PHE A 64 -10.70 17.33 9.10
N LYS A 65 -9.61 17.03 8.39
CA LYS A 65 -9.67 16.23 7.15
C LYS A 65 -9.79 14.75 7.52
N THR A 66 -10.60 13.99 6.79
CA THR A 66 -10.79 12.55 7.05
C THR A 66 -10.28 11.72 5.88
N PHE A 67 -9.49 10.69 6.18
CA PHE A 67 -8.95 9.74 5.23
C PHE A 67 -9.44 8.34 5.57
N ARG A 68 -9.92 7.60 4.57
CA ARG A 68 -10.35 6.21 4.74
C ARG A 68 -9.20 5.29 4.34
N VAL A 69 -8.69 4.51 5.28
CA VAL A 69 -7.48 3.70 5.11
C VAL A 69 -7.81 2.22 5.30
N PRO A 70 -7.50 1.35 4.32
CA PRO A 70 -7.67 -0.09 4.48
C PRO A 70 -6.56 -0.72 5.32
N ALA A 71 -6.87 -1.77 6.07
CA ALA A 71 -5.87 -2.61 6.71
C ALA A 71 -5.34 -3.71 5.78
N PHE A 72 -4.20 -4.29 6.14
CA PHE A 72 -3.67 -5.52 5.54
C PHE A 72 -3.26 -6.51 6.63
N PHE A 73 -3.26 -7.80 6.28
CA PHE A 73 -2.70 -8.86 7.11
C PHE A 73 -1.18 -8.97 6.87
N ASP A 74 -0.38 -9.01 7.94
CA ASP A 74 1.08 -9.07 7.87
C ASP A 74 1.67 -10.48 8.08
N GLY A 75 0.81 -11.48 8.22
CA GLY A 75 1.14 -12.86 8.54
C GLY A 75 0.83 -13.25 9.99
N GLU A 76 0.58 -12.29 10.87
CA GLU A 76 0.29 -12.52 12.29
C GLU A 76 -0.93 -11.73 12.77
N GLN A 77 -1.05 -10.48 12.33
CA GLN A 77 -2.05 -9.52 12.77
C GLN A 77 -2.47 -8.58 11.64
N MET A 78 -3.51 -7.80 11.90
CA MET A 78 -3.93 -6.75 10.98
C MET A 78 -3.11 -5.49 11.26
N ARG A 79 -2.76 -4.76 10.20
CA ARG A 79 -2.04 -3.49 10.28
C ARG A 79 -2.70 -2.42 9.42
N PHE A 80 -2.66 -1.19 9.91
CA PHE A 80 -2.74 -0.02 9.07
C PHE A 80 -1.35 0.57 8.88
N ARG A 81 -1.06 1.06 7.67
CA ARG A 81 0.08 1.91 7.41
C ARG A 81 -0.43 3.22 6.85
N PHE A 82 -0.22 4.30 7.58
CA PHE A 82 -0.79 5.63 7.28
C PHE A 82 0.30 6.70 7.33
N SER A 83 0.25 7.69 6.46
CA SER A 83 1.19 8.83 6.48
C SER A 83 0.45 10.11 6.85
N PRO A 84 0.60 10.64 8.08
CA PRO A 84 -0.08 11.85 8.50
C PRO A 84 0.41 13.05 7.69
N THR A 85 -0.50 13.87 7.18
CA THR A 85 -0.17 15.01 6.31
C THR A 85 0.14 16.30 7.07
N GLU A 86 -0.02 16.31 8.39
CA GLU A 86 0.25 17.46 9.25
C GLU A 86 0.60 17.01 10.67
N ALA A 87 1.32 17.88 11.39
CA ALA A 87 1.66 17.66 12.78
C ALA A 87 0.44 17.85 13.70
N GLY A 88 0.42 17.15 14.83
CA GLY A 88 -0.62 17.24 15.84
C GLY A 88 -1.22 15.89 16.21
N GLU A 89 -2.32 15.92 16.97
CA GLU A 89 -3.05 14.72 17.39
C GLU A 89 -4.00 14.26 16.29
N TRP A 90 -3.84 13.00 15.88
CA TRP A 90 -4.74 12.32 14.96
C TRP A 90 -5.64 11.38 15.73
N THR A 91 -6.92 11.35 15.38
CA THR A 91 -7.92 10.42 15.94
C THR A 91 -8.42 9.52 14.83
N PHE A 92 -8.62 8.23 15.12
CA PHE A 92 -9.19 7.32 14.14
C PHE A 92 -10.26 6.41 14.73
N ARG A 93 -11.25 6.10 13.89
CA ARG A 93 -12.33 5.16 14.20
C ARG A 93 -12.20 3.94 13.31
N LEU A 94 -12.36 2.75 13.90
CA LEU A 94 -12.34 1.49 13.17
C LEU A 94 -13.74 1.03 12.76
N THR A 95 -13.86 0.51 11.55
CA THR A 95 -15.02 -0.25 11.07
C THR A 95 -14.54 -1.62 10.63
N SER A 96 -15.11 -2.68 11.16
CA SER A 96 -14.62 -4.03 10.94
C SER A 96 -15.67 -5.12 11.07
N ASN A 97 -15.44 -6.26 10.42
CA ASN A 97 -16.12 -7.51 10.76
C ASN A 97 -15.49 -8.25 11.96
N LEU A 98 -14.36 -7.76 12.49
CA LEU A 98 -13.79 -8.21 13.77
C LEU A 98 -14.51 -7.52 14.93
N ALA A 99 -15.33 -8.28 15.66
CA ALA A 99 -16.17 -7.75 16.73
C ALA A 99 -15.37 -7.07 17.85
N SER A 100 -14.15 -7.53 18.12
CA SER A 100 -13.32 -6.96 19.19
C SER A 100 -12.94 -5.50 18.95
N VAL A 101 -12.79 -5.08 17.69
CA VAL A 101 -12.25 -3.76 17.30
C VAL A 101 -13.25 -2.88 16.56
N ASN A 102 -14.38 -3.43 16.11
CA ASN A 102 -15.38 -2.65 15.38
C ASN A 102 -15.94 -1.51 16.23
N GLY A 103 -15.92 -0.29 15.69
CA GLY A 103 -16.39 0.91 16.36
C GLY A 103 -15.40 1.51 17.37
N GLN A 104 -14.25 0.87 17.63
CA GLN A 104 -13.24 1.42 18.53
C GLN A 104 -12.66 2.73 17.97
N ILE A 105 -12.30 3.64 18.90
CA ILE A 105 -11.66 4.91 18.60
C ILE A 105 -10.32 4.94 19.33
N SER A 106 -9.27 5.35 18.63
CA SER A 106 -7.93 5.51 19.19
C SER A 106 -7.24 6.73 18.56
N LYS A 107 -6.03 7.02 19.03
CA LYS A 107 -5.28 8.22 18.68
C LYS A 107 -3.80 7.91 18.47
N PHE A 108 -3.14 8.77 17.71
CA PHE A 108 -1.69 8.84 17.62
C PHE A 108 -1.27 10.29 17.40
N SER A 109 0.03 10.56 17.45
CA SER A 109 0.55 11.92 17.25
C SER A 109 1.54 11.95 16.09
N ALA A 110 1.50 13.04 15.33
CA ALA A 110 2.47 13.34 14.30
C ALA A 110 3.30 14.57 14.70
N THR A 111 4.60 14.54 14.44
CA THR A 111 5.50 15.68 14.67
C THR A 111 5.69 16.51 13.40
N ALA A 112 6.20 17.73 13.56
CA ALA A 112 6.58 18.56 12.41
C ALA A 112 7.66 17.86 11.57
N SER A 113 7.66 18.15 10.27
CA SER A 113 8.53 17.51 9.29
C SER A 113 8.95 18.53 8.24
N GLU A 114 10.19 18.42 7.79
CA GLU A 114 10.72 19.18 6.63
C GLU A 114 10.33 18.54 5.29
N SER A 115 9.61 17.41 5.32
CA SER A 115 9.15 16.74 4.11
C SER A 115 8.33 17.69 3.23
N VAL A 116 8.61 17.63 1.94
CA VAL A 116 7.86 18.36 0.91
C VAL A 116 6.49 17.71 0.64
N GLY A 117 6.27 16.48 1.12
CA GLY A 117 5.03 15.74 0.96
C GLY A 117 4.88 15.06 -0.41
N PHE A 118 3.70 14.50 -0.67
CA PHE A 118 3.42 13.76 -1.90
C PHE A 118 3.25 14.68 -3.12
N ILE A 119 3.47 14.11 -4.31
CA ILE A 119 3.29 14.80 -5.58
C ILE A 119 1.86 14.69 -6.10
N ARG A 120 1.41 15.70 -6.83
CA ARG A 120 0.15 15.71 -7.57
C ARG A 120 0.33 16.37 -8.94
N PRO A 121 -0.48 15.97 -9.95
CA PRO A 121 -0.48 16.64 -11.23
C PRO A 121 -1.13 18.03 -11.10
N VAL A 122 -0.59 19.04 -11.79
CA VAL A 122 -1.15 20.39 -11.91
C VAL A 122 -0.98 20.88 -13.35
N ASN A 123 -2.01 21.56 -13.86
CA ASN A 123 -2.08 22.06 -15.24
C ASN A 123 -1.74 20.97 -16.27
N LEU A 124 -2.22 19.74 -16.02
CA LEU A 124 -2.08 18.54 -16.84
C LEU A 124 -0.66 17.99 -17.01
N HIS A 125 0.38 18.83 -17.00
CA HIS A 125 1.74 18.41 -17.41
C HIS A 125 2.81 18.60 -16.33
N PHE A 126 2.51 19.27 -15.21
CA PHE A 126 3.49 19.54 -14.16
C PHE A 126 3.21 18.73 -12.90
N TRP A 127 4.28 18.35 -12.21
CA TRP A 127 4.21 17.74 -10.90
C TRP A 127 4.56 18.76 -9.84
N ILE A 128 3.76 18.81 -8.77
CA ILE A 128 4.08 19.61 -7.59
C ILE A 128 3.95 18.77 -6.33
N HIS A 129 4.77 19.10 -5.34
CA HIS A 129 4.55 18.76 -3.96
C HIS A 129 3.45 19.66 -3.39
N HIS A 130 2.24 19.10 -3.22
CA HIS A 130 1.00 19.87 -3.10
C HIS A 130 1.02 20.94 -1.98
N GLU A 131 1.45 20.58 -0.77
CA GLU A 131 1.39 21.50 0.38
C GLU A 131 2.39 22.65 0.29
N GLN A 132 3.58 22.40 -0.24
CA GLN A 132 4.62 23.42 -0.37
C GLN A 132 4.61 24.13 -1.73
N ARG A 133 3.77 23.68 -2.67
CA ARG A 133 3.73 24.12 -4.07
C ARG A 133 5.10 24.09 -4.77
N LYS A 134 5.99 23.18 -4.34
CA LYS A 134 7.32 23.00 -4.93
C LYS A 134 7.21 22.18 -6.20
N PRO A 135 7.78 22.62 -7.34
CA PRO A 135 7.85 21.81 -8.55
C PRO A 135 8.60 20.52 -8.31
N HIS A 136 8.17 19.46 -8.98
CA HIS A 136 8.82 18.16 -8.98
C HIS A 136 9.18 17.78 -10.42
N LEU A 137 10.44 17.42 -10.65
CA LEU A 137 10.88 16.88 -11.93
C LEU A 137 10.81 15.36 -11.84
N TRP A 138 10.01 14.72 -12.72
CA TRP A 138 9.97 13.27 -12.83
C TRP A 138 11.17 12.79 -13.66
N MET A 139 12.26 12.45 -12.98
CA MET A 139 13.47 11.88 -13.59
C MET A 139 13.57 10.43 -13.12
N GLY A 140 13.14 9.50 -13.97
CA GLY A 140 13.00 8.10 -13.63
C GLY A 140 14.11 7.21 -14.19
N ASP A 141 14.51 6.19 -13.42
CA ASP A 141 15.26 5.04 -13.93
C ASP A 141 14.38 3.78 -13.91
N THR A 142 14.70 2.80 -14.77
CA THR A 142 14.00 1.52 -14.81
C THR A 142 14.85 0.42 -14.17
N CYS A 143 14.29 -0.22 -13.15
CA CYS A 143 14.87 -1.39 -12.50
C CYS A 143 13.80 -2.46 -12.31
N TYR A 144 13.31 -3.09 -13.38
CA TYR A 144 12.17 -4.01 -13.30
C TYR A 144 12.24 -5.05 -12.18
N ARG A 145 13.44 -5.58 -11.92
CA ARG A 145 13.70 -6.63 -10.93
C ARG A 145 14.00 -6.10 -9.52
N CYS A 146 13.92 -4.80 -9.27
CA CYS A 146 14.33 -4.20 -7.99
C CYS A 146 13.58 -4.77 -6.78
N ALA A 147 12.41 -5.39 -6.94
CA ALA A 147 11.74 -6.08 -5.85
C ALA A 147 12.37 -7.44 -5.46
N TRP A 148 13.25 -8.02 -6.27
CA TRP A 148 13.83 -9.36 -6.02
C TRP A 148 15.29 -9.57 -6.47
N VAL A 149 16.00 -8.54 -6.96
CA VAL A 149 17.47 -8.62 -7.07
C VAL A 149 18.09 -8.78 -5.68
N GLU A 150 19.33 -9.30 -5.62
CA GLU A 150 20.08 -9.42 -4.37
C GLU A 150 20.09 -8.09 -3.59
N GLN A 151 19.95 -8.15 -2.26
CA GLN A 151 19.68 -6.99 -1.41
C GLN A 151 20.82 -5.95 -1.45
N ALA A 152 22.08 -6.37 -1.39
CA ALA A 152 23.21 -5.44 -1.46
C ALA A 152 23.30 -4.75 -2.83
N LEU A 153 23.01 -5.49 -3.92
CA LEU A 153 22.88 -4.92 -5.25
C LEU A 153 21.73 -3.91 -5.34
N PHE A 154 20.55 -4.24 -4.80
CA PHE A 154 19.41 -3.32 -4.74
C PHE A 154 19.78 -2.01 -4.06
N GLU A 155 20.34 -2.07 -2.86
CA GLU A 155 20.72 -0.85 -2.13
C GLU A 155 21.77 -0.03 -2.88
N THR A 156 22.73 -0.71 -3.52
CA THR A 156 23.76 -0.05 -4.35
C THR A 156 23.12 0.70 -5.52
N ILE A 157 22.17 0.08 -6.23
CA ILE A 157 21.44 0.73 -7.33
C ILE A 157 20.69 1.97 -6.82
N ILE A 158 19.89 1.84 -5.76
CA ILE A 158 19.06 2.94 -5.26
C ILE A 158 19.91 4.11 -4.75
N ARG A 159 20.96 3.85 -3.97
CA ARG A 159 21.90 4.90 -3.53
C ARG A 159 22.55 5.60 -4.73
N LYS A 160 22.98 4.84 -5.74
CA LYS A 160 23.57 5.41 -6.96
C LYS A 160 22.59 6.31 -7.72
N ARG A 161 21.30 5.93 -7.80
CA ARG A 161 20.27 6.76 -8.45
C ARG A 161 19.99 8.04 -7.70
N ALA A 162 19.96 7.99 -6.37
CA ALA A 162 19.86 9.21 -5.54
C ALA A 162 21.07 10.15 -5.74
N GLU A 163 22.30 9.61 -5.78
CA GLU A 163 23.51 10.40 -6.09
C GLU A 163 23.43 11.09 -7.46
N GLN A 164 22.91 10.36 -8.46
CA GLN A 164 22.71 10.82 -9.83
C GLN A 164 21.50 11.74 -10.02
N LYS A 165 20.78 12.07 -8.94
CA LYS A 165 19.63 12.99 -8.94
C LYS A 165 18.41 12.48 -9.72
N PHE A 166 18.30 11.17 -9.92
CA PHE A 166 17.00 10.58 -10.22
C PHE A 166 16.03 10.90 -9.07
N THR A 167 14.76 11.00 -9.38
CA THR A 167 13.68 11.22 -8.41
C THR A 167 12.74 10.02 -8.35
N HIS A 168 12.76 9.14 -9.36
CA HIS A 168 11.91 7.96 -9.46
C HIS A 168 12.71 6.71 -9.84
N VAL A 169 12.27 5.55 -9.34
CA VAL A 169 12.72 4.24 -9.80
C VAL A 169 11.52 3.34 -10.05
N ARG A 170 11.42 2.79 -11.26
CA ARG A 170 10.30 1.98 -11.72
C ARG A 170 10.59 0.49 -11.66
N TYR A 171 9.71 -0.28 -11.01
CA TYR A 171 9.89 -1.73 -10.81
C TYR A 171 8.59 -2.50 -10.57
N LEU A 172 8.61 -3.81 -10.84
CA LEU A 172 7.45 -4.67 -10.63
C LEU A 172 7.28 -5.04 -9.16
N THR A 173 6.03 -5.08 -8.70
CA THR A 173 5.66 -5.58 -7.37
C THR A 173 5.41 -7.08 -7.36
N LEU A 174 5.20 -7.66 -8.53
CA LEU A 174 5.02 -9.09 -8.75
C LEU A 174 6.18 -9.62 -9.62
N PRO A 175 6.65 -10.84 -9.37
CA PRO A 175 7.63 -11.48 -10.25
C PRO A 175 6.98 -11.72 -11.62
N TRP A 176 7.77 -11.76 -12.69
CA TRP A 176 7.27 -12.16 -14.01
C TRP A 176 6.72 -13.60 -13.99
N ALA A 177 5.88 -13.94 -14.96
CA ALA A 177 5.40 -15.30 -15.14
C ALA A 177 6.61 -16.27 -15.26
N GLY A 178 6.63 -17.32 -14.45
CA GLY A 178 7.76 -18.27 -14.39
C GLY A 178 9.01 -17.75 -13.66
N GLY A 179 8.92 -16.63 -12.95
CA GLY A 179 10.00 -16.11 -12.11
C GLY A 179 10.40 -17.04 -10.95
N PRO A 180 11.56 -16.81 -10.32
CA PRO A 180 12.14 -17.74 -9.34
C PRO A 180 11.41 -17.75 -7.99
N GLN A 181 10.53 -16.79 -7.73
CA GLN A 181 9.79 -16.62 -6.49
C GLN A 181 8.31 -16.41 -6.78
N THR A 182 7.45 -16.76 -5.82
CA THR A 182 6.00 -16.67 -5.96
C THR A 182 5.45 -15.67 -4.95
N ALA A 183 4.93 -14.54 -5.43
CA ALA A 183 4.26 -13.54 -4.59
C ALA A 183 2.88 -14.01 -4.11
N PHE A 184 2.21 -14.86 -4.89
CA PHE A 184 0.89 -15.44 -4.61
C PHE A 184 0.86 -16.92 -5.00
N THR A 185 0.65 -17.82 -4.05
CA THR A 185 0.50 -19.26 -4.34
C THR A 185 -0.86 -19.54 -4.99
N SER A 186 -1.86 -18.73 -4.64
CA SER A 186 -3.17 -18.64 -5.27
C SER A 186 -3.67 -17.19 -5.13
N PRO A 187 -4.75 -16.79 -5.84
CA PRO A 187 -5.27 -15.41 -5.81
C PRO A 187 -5.56 -14.89 -4.40
N ASP A 188 -5.87 -15.79 -3.46
CA ASP A 188 -6.25 -15.47 -2.08
C ASP A 188 -5.13 -15.77 -1.05
N GLU A 189 -3.90 -16.09 -1.48
CA GLU A 189 -2.81 -16.53 -0.61
C GLU A 189 -1.49 -15.79 -0.92
N PRO A 190 -1.34 -14.54 -0.43
CA PRO A 190 -0.10 -13.78 -0.59
C PRO A 190 1.04 -14.37 0.26
N SER A 191 2.23 -14.42 -0.34
CA SER A 191 3.48 -14.77 0.34
C SER A 191 3.90 -13.66 1.30
N GLN A 192 3.85 -13.93 2.60
CA GLN A 192 4.24 -12.95 3.61
C GLN A 192 5.72 -12.57 3.52
N ALA A 193 6.59 -13.53 3.17
CA ALA A 193 8.01 -13.27 2.99
C ALA A 193 8.25 -12.30 1.83
N TRP A 194 7.58 -12.50 0.69
CA TRP A 194 7.69 -11.60 -0.47
C TRP A 194 7.29 -10.17 -0.11
N PHE A 195 6.12 -9.98 0.52
CA PHE A 195 5.63 -8.64 0.80
C PHE A 195 6.36 -7.95 1.96
N ARG A 196 6.97 -8.70 2.90
CA ARG A 196 7.88 -8.13 3.90
C ARG A 196 9.18 -7.64 3.27
N GLU A 197 9.70 -8.35 2.28
CA GLU A 197 10.86 -7.90 1.52
C GLU A 197 10.51 -6.68 0.64
N LEU A 198 9.36 -6.68 -0.02
CA LEU A 198 8.91 -5.52 -0.79
C LEU A 198 8.66 -4.29 0.12
N ASP A 199 8.12 -4.49 1.33
CA ASP A 199 7.98 -3.44 2.34
C ASP A 199 9.34 -2.79 2.67
N SER A 200 10.38 -3.59 2.93
CA SER A 200 11.71 -3.07 3.28
C SER A 200 12.32 -2.28 2.12
N ARG A 201 12.12 -2.74 0.89
CA ARG A 201 12.62 -2.09 -0.33
C ARG A 201 11.91 -0.77 -0.61
N VAL A 202 10.59 -0.72 -0.55
CA VAL A 202 9.83 0.52 -0.72
C VAL A 202 10.21 1.54 0.36
N ALA A 203 10.34 1.09 1.61
CA ALA A 203 10.80 1.95 2.70
C ALA A 203 12.22 2.50 2.45
N PHE A 204 13.13 1.67 1.92
CA PHE A 204 14.49 2.10 1.59
C PHE A 204 14.51 3.14 0.47
N VAL A 205 13.75 2.93 -0.63
CA VAL A 205 13.62 3.92 -1.72
C VAL A 205 13.11 5.26 -1.18
N HIS A 206 12.07 5.21 -0.35
CA HIS A 206 11.51 6.41 0.30
C HIS A 206 12.55 7.13 1.18
N GLN A 207 13.34 6.39 1.98
CA GLN A 207 14.41 6.96 2.82
C GLN A 207 15.53 7.62 2.01
N GLN A 208 15.79 7.15 0.78
CA GLN A 208 16.74 7.80 -0.13
C GLN A 208 16.15 9.04 -0.83
N GLY A 209 14.91 9.44 -0.51
CA GLY A 209 14.23 10.60 -1.11
C GLY A 209 13.70 10.34 -2.52
N LEU A 210 13.62 9.08 -2.93
CA LEU A 210 13.13 8.66 -4.23
C LEU A 210 11.66 8.22 -4.16
N PHE A 211 10.99 8.25 -5.31
CA PHE A 211 9.68 7.65 -5.52
C PHE A 211 9.83 6.24 -6.09
N SER A 212 8.99 5.33 -5.59
CA SER A 212 8.81 4.01 -6.17
C SER A 212 7.67 4.04 -7.19
N ASP A 213 7.98 3.91 -8.47
CA ASP A 213 6.96 3.74 -9.51
C ASP A 213 6.58 2.25 -9.57
N LEU A 214 5.55 1.89 -8.82
CA LEU A 214 5.15 0.52 -8.58
C LEU A 214 4.29 0.00 -9.72
N ILE A 215 4.81 -1.02 -10.41
CA ILE A 215 4.08 -1.72 -11.47
C ILE A 215 3.32 -2.89 -10.86
N LEU A 216 1.99 -2.76 -10.81
CA LEU A 216 1.11 -3.68 -10.10
C LEU A 216 0.89 -5.01 -10.83
N GLY A 217 1.11 -5.06 -12.14
CA GLY A 217 0.97 -6.27 -12.95
C GLY A 217 1.97 -6.30 -14.11
N GLY A 218 2.37 -7.50 -14.51
CA GLY A 218 3.22 -7.69 -15.69
C GLY A 218 2.48 -7.45 -17.00
N ASP A 219 3.13 -7.84 -18.09
CA ASP A 219 2.66 -7.87 -19.47
C ASP A 219 1.85 -9.16 -19.73
N GLU A 220 1.55 -9.49 -20.98
CA GLU A 220 0.97 -10.78 -21.40
C GLU A 220 -0.26 -11.26 -20.58
N ASN A 221 -1.17 -10.34 -20.25
CA ASN A 221 -2.38 -10.62 -19.45
C ASN A 221 -2.08 -11.19 -18.04
N HIS A 222 -0.86 -10.96 -17.51
CA HIS A 222 -0.35 -11.58 -16.28
C HIS A 222 -1.26 -11.35 -15.07
N LEU A 223 -1.66 -10.11 -14.79
CA LEU A 223 -2.47 -9.80 -13.62
C LEU A 223 -3.87 -10.42 -13.70
N ALA A 224 -4.45 -10.49 -14.90
CA ALA A 224 -5.75 -11.13 -15.12
C ALA A 224 -5.68 -12.65 -14.97
N LYS A 225 -4.57 -13.28 -15.38
CA LYS A 225 -4.32 -14.72 -15.15
C LYS A 225 -4.13 -15.03 -13.66
N LEU A 226 -3.45 -14.14 -12.94
CA LEU A 226 -3.21 -14.31 -11.50
C LEU A 226 -4.47 -14.05 -10.66
N PHE A 227 -5.34 -13.14 -11.10
CA PHE A 227 -6.58 -12.76 -10.41
C PHE A 227 -7.76 -12.74 -11.40
N PRO A 228 -8.27 -13.93 -11.80
CA PRO A 228 -9.35 -14.04 -12.79
C PRO A 228 -10.65 -13.39 -12.34
N GLU A 229 -10.97 -13.43 -11.05
CA GLU A 229 -12.21 -12.86 -10.51
C GLU A 229 -12.02 -11.40 -10.12
N ARG A 230 -13.07 -10.59 -10.30
CA ARG A 230 -13.07 -9.18 -9.95
C ARG A 230 -12.77 -8.96 -8.47
N GLU A 231 -13.37 -9.75 -7.58
CA GLU A 231 -13.15 -9.64 -6.13
C GLU A 231 -11.70 -9.93 -5.75
N GLN A 232 -10.99 -10.78 -6.50
CA GLN A 232 -9.57 -11.06 -6.26
C GLN A 232 -8.72 -9.84 -6.64
N ARG A 233 -9.02 -9.20 -7.78
CA ARG A 233 -8.35 -7.96 -8.20
C ARG A 233 -8.59 -6.80 -7.24
N GLU A 234 -9.84 -6.60 -6.81
CA GLU A 234 -10.17 -5.56 -5.83
C GLU A 234 -9.46 -5.79 -4.49
N ARG A 235 -9.37 -7.06 -4.04
CA ARG A 235 -8.63 -7.44 -2.83
C ARG A 235 -7.13 -7.22 -2.97
N TYR A 236 -6.55 -7.58 -4.11
CA TYR A 236 -5.15 -7.31 -4.42
C TYR A 236 -4.85 -5.80 -4.39
N LEU A 237 -5.65 -4.98 -5.08
CA LEU A 237 -5.47 -3.52 -5.06
C LEU A 237 -5.59 -2.96 -3.65
N ARG A 238 -6.58 -3.38 -2.87
CA ARG A 238 -6.74 -2.97 -1.46
C ARG A 238 -5.50 -3.32 -0.64
N PHE A 239 -4.94 -4.50 -0.83
CA PHE A 239 -3.74 -4.95 -0.15
C PHE A 239 -2.50 -4.14 -0.52
N MET A 240 -2.31 -3.86 -1.82
CA MET A 240 -1.20 -3.03 -2.29
C MET A 240 -1.31 -1.58 -1.78
N VAL A 241 -2.50 -0.99 -1.82
CA VAL A 241 -2.75 0.35 -1.27
C VAL A 241 -2.52 0.38 0.23
N ALA A 242 -3.07 -0.57 0.98
CA ALA A 242 -2.93 -0.65 2.43
C ALA A 242 -1.46 -0.75 2.87
N ARG A 243 -0.61 -1.39 2.05
CA ARG A 243 0.83 -1.53 2.31
C ARG A 243 1.64 -0.32 1.86
N TYR A 244 1.36 0.27 0.69
CA TYR A 244 2.33 1.16 0.06
C TYR A 244 1.90 2.62 -0.09
N SER A 245 0.61 2.95 0.09
CA SER A 245 0.12 4.34 -0.01
C SER A 245 0.64 5.28 1.09
N ALA A 246 1.33 4.79 2.12
CA ALA A 246 1.97 5.66 3.09
C ALA A 246 3.35 6.19 2.66
N TYR A 247 3.89 5.72 1.53
CA TYR A 247 5.22 6.06 1.03
C TYR A 247 5.14 6.96 -0.22
N ASN A 248 6.29 7.44 -0.67
CA ASN A 248 6.44 8.11 -1.97
C ASN A 248 6.31 7.08 -3.09
N VAL A 249 5.06 6.78 -3.49
CA VAL A 249 4.78 5.83 -4.57
C VAL A 249 4.03 6.50 -5.71
N THR A 250 4.13 5.90 -6.88
CA THR A 250 3.20 6.10 -7.97
C THR A 250 2.73 4.74 -8.46
N TRP A 251 1.58 4.70 -9.13
CA TRP A 251 0.96 3.45 -9.54
C TRP A 251 0.97 3.32 -11.05
N GLN A 252 1.54 2.22 -11.53
CA GLN A 252 1.34 1.73 -12.89
C GLN A 252 0.51 0.46 -12.81
N LEU A 253 -0.68 0.42 -13.45
CA LEU A 253 -1.58 -0.73 -13.34
C LEU A 253 -0.94 -2.02 -13.89
N VAL A 254 -0.52 -2.03 -15.15
CA VAL A 254 0.10 -3.19 -15.79
C VAL A 254 1.23 -2.76 -16.72
N GLN A 255 2.07 -3.71 -17.14
CA GLN A 255 2.91 -3.53 -18.32
C GLN A 255 2.10 -3.75 -19.59
N GLU A 256 2.47 -3.00 -20.63
CA GLU A 256 2.03 -3.22 -22.03
C GLU A 256 0.55 -3.58 -22.13
N TYR A 257 -0.32 -2.66 -21.67
CA TYR A 257 -1.73 -2.97 -21.42
C TYR A 257 -2.47 -3.53 -22.63
N GLU A 258 -2.02 -3.22 -23.85
CA GLU A 258 -2.56 -3.74 -25.11
C GLU A 258 -2.47 -5.26 -25.24
N GLU A 259 -1.57 -5.90 -24.49
CA GLU A 259 -1.45 -7.36 -24.44
C GLU A 259 -2.49 -8.04 -23.53
N TYR A 260 -3.29 -7.26 -22.80
CA TYR A 260 -4.39 -7.78 -22.00
C TYR A 260 -5.64 -8.00 -22.84
N ALA A 261 -6.36 -9.08 -22.56
CA ALA A 261 -7.68 -9.28 -23.11
C ALA A 261 -8.62 -8.18 -22.59
N ASN A 262 -9.39 -7.54 -23.48
CA ASN A 262 -10.27 -6.41 -23.14
C ASN A 262 -9.52 -5.28 -22.40
N ALA A 263 -8.29 -4.99 -22.82
CA ALA A 263 -7.34 -4.05 -22.22
C ALA A 263 -7.96 -2.78 -21.59
N ARG A 264 -8.79 -2.04 -22.34
CA ARG A 264 -9.43 -0.81 -21.85
C ARG A 264 -10.40 -1.07 -20.69
N GLU A 265 -11.25 -2.10 -20.79
CA GLU A 265 -12.20 -2.43 -19.73
C GLU A 265 -11.47 -2.90 -18.47
N PHE A 266 -10.45 -3.75 -18.64
CA PHE A 266 -9.63 -4.26 -17.56
C PHE A 266 -8.93 -3.13 -16.79
N THR A 267 -8.26 -2.23 -17.51
CA THR A 267 -7.56 -1.08 -16.90
C THR A 267 -8.53 -0.05 -16.33
N ARG A 268 -9.71 0.16 -16.93
CA ARG A 268 -10.76 1.02 -16.37
C ARG A 268 -11.29 0.49 -15.05
N GLU A 269 -11.55 -0.83 -14.95
CA GLU A 269 -11.97 -1.46 -13.69
C GLU A 269 -10.93 -1.23 -12.58
N LEU A 270 -9.67 -1.60 -12.85
CA LEU A 270 -8.58 -1.49 -11.89
C LEU A 270 -8.28 -0.04 -11.52
N GLY A 271 -8.24 0.86 -12.49
CA GLY A 271 -7.92 2.26 -12.31
C GLY A 271 -8.95 2.99 -11.45
N LEU A 272 -10.25 2.77 -11.72
CA LEU A 272 -11.32 3.35 -10.91
C LEU A 272 -11.30 2.81 -9.48
N LYS A 273 -11.09 1.50 -9.29
CA LYS A 273 -10.97 0.93 -7.94
C LYS A 273 -9.74 1.46 -7.22
N LEU A 274 -8.58 1.55 -7.88
CA LEU A 274 -7.37 2.09 -7.27
C LEU A 274 -7.55 3.55 -6.84
N LYS A 275 -8.21 4.37 -7.68
CA LYS A 275 -8.58 5.75 -7.34
C LYS A 275 -9.54 5.83 -6.15
N GLU A 276 -10.46 4.90 -6.00
CA GLU A 276 -11.35 4.81 -4.82
C GLU A 276 -10.56 4.47 -3.54
N LEU A 277 -9.58 3.58 -3.64
CA LEU A 277 -8.84 3.03 -2.48
C LEU A 277 -7.74 3.96 -1.95
N ASP A 278 -6.99 4.63 -2.84
CA ASP A 278 -5.80 5.39 -2.46
C ASP A 278 -6.17 6.78 -1.91
N TYR A 279 -6.20 6.88 -0.58
CA TYR A 279 -6.57 8.11 0.14
C TYR A 279 -5.65 9.32 -0.15
N ASN A 280 -4.41 9.08 -0.61
CA ASN A 280 -3.46 10.13 -0.96
C ASN A 280 -3.60 10.62 -2.41
N GLN A 281 -4.33 9.86 -3.23
CA GLN A 281 -4.49 10.10 -4.66
C GLN A 281 -3.13 10.22 -5.37
N HIS A 282 -2.21 9.28 -5.13
CA HIS A 282 -0.92 9.25 -5.81
C HIS A 282 -1.09 9.20 -7.33
N PRO A 283 -0.12 9.67 -8.12
CA PRO A 283 -0.18 9.57 -9.57
C PRO A 283 -0.42 8.13 -10.04
N ARG A 284 -1.35 7.95 -10.98
CA ARG A 284 -1.73 6.66 -11.58
C ARG A 284 -1.61 6.70 -13.10
N THR A 285 -1.04 5.64 -13.67
CA THR A 285 -1.02 5.36 -15.11
C THR A 285 -1.10 3.86 -15.41
N THR A 286 -1.01 3.50 -16.68
CA THR A 286 -0.64 2.14 -17.11
C THR A 286 0.35 2.24 -18.26
N HIS A 287 1.28 1.29 -18.35
CA HIS A 287 2.21 1.26 -19.48
C HIS A 287 1.52 0.79 -20.75
N THR A 288 2.14 1.10 -21.88
CA THR A 288 1.62 0.97 -23.23
C THR A 288 2.74 0.62 -24.18
N LEU A 289 2.43 -0.11 -25.26
CA LEU A 289 3.33 -0.34 -26.39
C LEU A 289 3.53 0.89 -27.28
N ASN A 290 2.62 1.88 -27.21
CA ASN A 290 2.68 3.09 -28.03
C ASN A 290 2.20 4.32 -27.24
N THR A 291 0.90 4.43 -26.99
CA THR A 291 0.30 5.48 -26.14
C THR A 291 -0.94 4.97 -25.42
N ASN A 292 -1.12 5.42 -24.18
CA ASN A 292 -2.34 5.16 -23.39
C ASN A 292 -3.37 6.30 -23.47
N SER A 293 -3.23 7.24 -24.39
CA SER A 293 -4.13 8.41 -24.55
C SER A 293 -5.61 8.04 -24.75
N ALA A 294 -5.91 6.86 -25.29
CA ALA A 294 -7.28 6.38 -25.44
C ALA A 294 -8.01 6.14 -24.09
N LEU A 295 -7.26 6.14 -22.97
CA LEU A 295 -7.78 5.88 -21.62
C LEU A 295 -8.12 7.18 -20.85
N ILE A 296 -7.84 8.37 -21.39
CA ILE A 296 -8.05 9.66 -20.71
C ILE A 296 -9.50 9.81 -20.21
N ASP A 297 -10.47 9.48 -21.06
CA ASP A 297 -11.90 9.65 -20.78
C ASP A 297 -12.43 8.67 -19.72
N ASP A 298 -11.63 7.68 -19.31
CA ASP A 298 -12.03 6.69 -18.30
C ASP A 298 -11.94 7.23 -16.87
N GLY A 299 -11.37 8.43 -16.68
CA GLY A 299 -11.50 9.22 -15.44
C GLY A 299 -10.63 8.79 -14.25
N TRP A 300 -9.69 7.86 -14.46
CA TRP A 300 -8.77 7.37 -13.43
C TRP A 300 -7.30 7.71 -13.70
N LEU A 301 -6.95 7.99 -14.97
CA LEU A 301 -5.60 8.24 -15.46
C LEU A 301 -5.14 9.66 -15.10
N ASP A 302 -3.98 9.79 -14.46
CA ASP A 302 -3.44 11.11 -14.06
C ASP A 302 -2.42 11.67 -15.07
N TYR A 303 -1.75 10.79 -15.82
CA TYR A 303 -0.75 11.18 -16.82
C TYR A 303 -0.60 10.14 -17.94
N LEU A 304 -0.16 10.62 -19.10
CA LEU A 304 0.11 9.80 -20.27
C LEU A 304 1.49 9.17 -20.21
N LEU A 305 1.58 7.97 -20.77
CA LEU A 305 2.84 7.28 -21.00
C LEU A 305 2.92 6.93 -22.49
N TYR A 306 4.13 6.97 -23.04
CA TYR A 306 4.48 6.45 -24.35
C TYR A 306 5.75 5.60 -24.23
N GLN A 307 5.85 4.56 -25.06
CA GLN A 307 7.04 3.72 -25.15
C GLN A 307 7.65 3.92 -26.53
N SER A 308 8.82 4.55 -26.58
CA SER A 308 9.54 4.87 -27.80
C SER A 308 11.05 4.63 -27.58
N SER A 309 11.74 4.18 -28.62
CA SER A 309 13.21 4.19 -28.69
C SER A 309 13.76 5.47 -29.32
N ASP A 310 12.88 6.31 -29.89
CA ASP A 310 13.20 7.38 -30.82
C ASP A 310 13.05 8.78 -30.23
N ASP A 311 13.03 8.89 -28.89
CA ASP A 311 13.00 10.18 -28.16
C ASP A 311 14.40 10.78 -27.93
#